data_AF-W1I9S0-F1
#
_entry.id   AF-W1I9S0-F1
#
_cell.length_a   1.000
_cell.length_b   1.000
_cell.length_c   1.000
_cell.angle_alpha   90.00
_cell.angle_beta   90.00
_cell.angle_gamma   90.00
#
_symmetry.space_group_name_H-M   'P 1'
#
loop_
_entity.id
_entity.type
_entity.pdbx_description
1 polymer ?
#
loop_
_entity_poly.entity_id
_entity_poly.type
_entity_poly.pdbx_seq_one_letter_code
_entity_poly.pdbx_strand_id
1 'polypeptide(L)'
;MKMSLKQTGENNPLFGKTHSEETKELMRQKALGRRHSKETLLKMSAVRGHLVHVYERCVSSDSTMREEFKIIGTFVSLRGAGKYLGISGNTVRLYVNSGKVYKDRYKFTVGSANQE
;
A
#
# COMPACT_ATOMS: atom_id res chain seq x y z
N MET A 1 -22.00 17.72 14.58
CA MET A 1 -22.63 18.10 13.29
C MET A 1 -21.57 18.12 12.20
N LYS A 2 -21.81 17.49 11.04
CA LYS A 2 -20.86 17.44 9.92
C LYS A 2 -21.00 18.73 9.10
N MET A 3 -20.06 19.67 9.29
CA MET A 3 -20.07 20.99 8.63
C MET A 3 -20.18 20.90 7.10
N SER A 4 -19.72 19.80 6.50
CA SER A 4 -19.76 19.59 5.05
C SER A 4 -21.17 19.49 4.47
N LEU A 5 -22.20 19.16 5.26
CA LEU A 5 -23.59 19.05 4.75
C LEU A 5 -24.31 20.40 4.67
N LYS A 6 -23.77 21.44 5.32
CA LYS A 6 -24.42 22.75 5.39
C LYS A 6 -24.19 23.64 4.16
N GLN A 7 -23.17 23.34 3.35
CA GLN A 7 -22.77 24.13 2.18
C GLN A 7 -22.69 23.24 0.93
N THR A 8 -23.72 22.44 0.69
CA THR A 8 -23.85 21.59 -0.50
C THR A 8 -24.98 22.09 -1.39
N GLY A 9 -24.88 21.82 -2.70
CA GLY A 9 -25.88 22.27 -3.66
C GLY A 9 -26.02 23.79 -3.65
N GLU A 10 -27.26 24.26 -3.72
CA GLU A 10 -27.62 25.69 -3.74
C GLU A 10 -27.16 26.47 -2.50
N ASN A 11 -26.93 25.79 -1.37
CA ASN A 11 -26.42 26.43 -0.15
C ASN A 11 -24.92 26.78 -0.22
N ASN A 12 -24.20 26.33 -1.26
CA ASN A 12 -22.82 26.73 -1.50
C ASN A 12 -22.79 28.11 -2.21
N PRO A 13 -22.13 29.14 -1.67
CA PRO A 13 -22.02 30.46 -2.32
C PRO A 13 -21.39 30.45 -3.72
N LEU A 14 -20.69 29.36 -4.07
CA LEU A 14 -20.07 29.14 -5.36
C LEU A 14 -20.87 28.19 -6.27
N PHE A 15 -22.08 27.78 -5.87
CA PHE A 15 -22.95 26.94 -6.69
C PHE A 15 -23.25 27.62 -8.03
N GLY A 16 -23.10 26.87 -9.13
CA GLY A 16 -23.28 27.37 -10.50
C GLY A 16 -22.17 28.27 -11.04
N LYS A 17 -21.16 28.64 -10.23
CA LYS A 17 -20.04 29.47 -10.68
C LYS A 17 -18.89 28.63 -11.22
N THR A 18 -18.31 29.03 -12.35
CA THR A 18 -17.14 28.39 -12.96
C THR A 18 -15.94 29.33 -12.97
N HIS A 19 -14.74 28.76 -12.86
CA HIS A 19 -13.50 29.53 -13.01
C HIS A 19 -13.20 29.81 -14.48
N SER A 20 -12.59 30.96 -14.76
CA SER A 20 -12.04 31.27 -16.08
C SER A 20 -10.90 30.31 -16.44
N GLU A 21 -10.64 30.12 -17.73
CA GLU A 21 -9.55 29.25 -18.20
C GLU A 21 -8.18 29.71 -17.70
N GLU A 22 -7.94 31.03 -17.66
CA GLU A 22 -6.72 31.61 -17.09
C GLU A 22 -6.53 31.22 -15.62
N THR A 23 -7.61 31.29 -14.82
CA THR A 23 -7.55 30.92 -13.40
C THR A 23 -7.28 29.42 -13.24
N LYS A 24 -7.92 28.58 -14.06
CA LYS A 24 -7.67 27.12 -14.06
C LYS A 24 -6.21 26.81 -14.39
N GLU A 25 -5.65 27.50 -15.38
CA GLU A 25 -4.25 27.32 -15.76
C GLU A 25 -3.31 27.74 -14.63
N LEU A 26 -3.56 28.87 -13.98
CA LEU A 26 -2.77 29.31 -12.82
C LEU A 26 -2.82 28.29 -11.67
N MET A 27 -4.01 27.75 -11.37
CA MET A 27 -4.17 26.70 -10.36
C MET A 27 -3.40 25.43 -10.75
N ARG A 28 -3.44 25.04 -12.02
CA ARG A 28 -2.71 23.89 -12.56
C ARG A 28 -1.20 24.07 -12.40
N GLN A 29 -0.66 25.22 -12.79
CA GLN A 29 0.76 25.53 -12.67
C GLN A 29 1.24 25.46 -11.21
N LYS A 30 0.46 26.01 -10.27
CA LYS A 30 0.76 25.91 -8.83
C LYS A 30 0.64 24.48 -8.27
N ALA A 31 -0.10 23.59 -8.93
CA ALA A 31 -0.28 22.21 -8.49
C ALA A 31 0.87 21.29 -8.96
N LEU A 32 1.42 21.52 -10.15
CA LEU A 32 2.43 20.64 -10.78
C LEU A 32 3.69 20.41 -9.93
N GLY A 33 4.09 21.38 -9.11
CA GLY A 33 5.28 21.27 -8.25
C GLY A 33 5.05 20.65 -6.88
N ARG A 34 3.81 20.31 -6.50
CA ARG A 34 3.51 19.85 -5.14
C ARG A 34 4.04 18.43 -4.94
N ARG A 35 5.02 18.27 -4.04
CA ARG A 35 5.59 16.96 -3.68
C ARG A 35 5.50 16.76 -2.17
N HIS A 36 5.05 15.59 -1.76
CA HIS A 36 5.12 15.18 -0.35
C HIS A 36 6.55 14.82 0.05
N SER A 37 6.88 15.02 1.33
CA SER A 37 8.14 14.55 1.89
C SER A 37 8.20 13.02 1.90
N LYS A 38 9.42 12.46 1.94
CA LYS A 38 9.61 11.00 2.00
C LYS A 38 8.90 10.39 3.21
N GLU A 39 8.95 11.08 4.36
CA GLU A 39 8.30 10.64 5.59
C GLU A 39 6.77 10.61 5.45
N THR A 40 6.15 11.66 4.90
CA THR A 40 4.70 11.69 4.67
C THR A 40 4.26 10.59 3.70
N LEU A 41 5.03 10.35 2.63
CA LEU A 41 4.75 9.26 1.68
C LEU A 41 4.80 7.88 2.35
N LEU A 42 5.77 7.65 3.24
CA LEU A 42 5.87 6.41 4.00
C LEU A 42 4.66 6.23 4.93
N LYS A 43 4.25 7.28 5.65
CA LYS A 43 3.05 7.26 6.51
C LYS A 43 1.78 6.95 5.70
N MET A 44 1.59 7.61 4.56
CA MET A 44 0.46 7.33 3.65
C MET A 44 0.49 5.90 3.12
N SER A 45 1.67 5.37 2.77
CA SER A 45 1.84 3.99 2.33
C SER A 45 1.65 2.99 3.46
N ALA A 46 1.95 3.33 4.71
CA ALA A 46 1.75 2.42 5.84
C ALA A 46 0.25 2.26 6.15
N VAL A 47 -0.51 3.35 6.09
CA VAL A 47 -1.96 3.35 6.38
C VAL A 47 -2.77 2.71 5.25
N ARG A 48 -2.42 2.98 3.98
CA ARG A 48 -3.21 2.54 2.81
C ARG A 48 -2.56 1.40 2.03
N GLY A 49 -1.32 1.05 2.36
CA GLY A 49 -0.57 0.01 1.68
C GLY A 49 -0.98 -1.38 2.11
N HIS A 50 -0.61 -2.36 1.29
CA HIS A 50 -0.81 -3.76 1.62
C HIS A 50 0.45 -4.20 2.35
N LEU A 51 0.36 -4.34 3.67
CA LEU A 51 1.44 -4.92 4.47
C LEU A 51 1.63 -6.38 4.03
N VAL A 52 2.86 -6.80 3.82
CA VAL A 52 3.19 -8.16 3.35
C VAL A 52 4.31 -8.71 4.20
N HIS A 53 4.09 -9.89 4.76
CA HIS A 53 5.12 -10.66 5.45
C HIS A 53 5.71 -11.68 4.47
N VAL A 54 7.04 -11.74 4.44
CA VAL A 54 7.80 -12.72 3.65
C VAL A 54 8.40 -13.71 4.62
N TYR A 55 8.09 -14.99 4.41
CA TYR A 55 8.63 -16.09 5.17
C TYR A 55 9.53 -16.94 4.31
N GLU A 56 10.58 -17.50 4.89
CA GLU A 56 11.44 -18.50 4.28
C GLU A 56 11.33 -19.83 5.03
N ARG A 57 11.29 -20.91 4.25
CA ARG A 57 11.30 -22.28 4.74
C ARG A 57 12.67 -22.59 5.34
N CYS A 58 12.70 -22.89 6.63
CA CYS A 58 13.85 -23.48 7.29
C CYS A 58 13.66 -24.99 7.36
N VAL A 59 14.73 -25.73 7.05
CA VAL A 59 14.77 -27.18 7.30
C VAL A 59 15.62 -27.36 8.55
N SER A 60 14.99 -27.57 9.71
CA SER A 60 15.73 -28.02 10.89
C SER A 60 16.18 -29.45 10.60
N SER A 61 17.50 -29.69 10.72
CA SER A 61 18.15 -30.97 10.40
C SER A 61 17.74 -32.14 11.30
N ASP A 62 16.88 -31.90 12.28
CA ASP A 62 16.42 -32.92 13.20
C ASP A 62 15.04 -33.44 12.79
N SER A 63 14.94 -34.76 12.77
CA SER A 63 13.93 -35.63 12.17
C SER A 63 12.46 -35.44 12.61
N THR A 64 12.13 -34.39 13.35
CA THR A 64 10.75 -34.04 13.72
C THR A 64 10.18 -33.05 12.71
N MET A 65 9.54 -33.58 11.66
CA MET A 65 8.85 -32.87 10.57
C MET A 65 7.90 -31.76 11.04
N ARG A 66 8.43 -30.56 11.28
CA ARG A 66 7.65 -29.33 11.30
C ARG A 66 8.29 -28.41 10.27
N GLU A 67 7.60 -28.15 9.16
CA GLU A 67 8.04 -27.15 8.19
C GLU A 67 7.97 -25.78 8.86
N GLU A 68 9.08 -25.32 9.43
CA GLU A 68 9.14 -24.04 10.10
C GLU A 68 9.40 -22.93 9.08
N PHE A 69 8.45 -22.00 8.98
CA PHE A 69 8.56 -20.80 8.16
C PHE A 69 9.02 -19.65 9.04
N LYS A 70 10.25 -19.16 8.84
CA LYS A 70 10.78 -18.01 9.56
C LYS A 70 10.49 -16.71 8.81
N ILE A 71 9.99 -15.70 9.50
CA ILE A 71 9.80 -14.36 8.92
C ILE A 71 11.18 -13.76 8.61
N ILE A 72 11.44 -13.47 7.34
CA ILE A 72 12.63 -12.72 6.93
C ILE A 72 12.39 -11.22 7.07
N GLY A 73 11.18 -10.76 6.73
CA GLY A 73 10.88 -9.34 6.74
C GLY A 73 9.42 -9.00 6.49
N THR A 74 9.08 -7.78 6.90
CA THR A 74 7.77 -7.16 6.73
C THR A 74 7.91 -5.94 5.84
N PHE A 75 7.04 -5.83 4.82
CA PHE A 75 7.11 -4.79 3.82
C PHE A 75 5.78 -4.04 3.75
N VAL A 76 5.83 -2.71 3.63
CA VAL A 76 4.65 -1.83 3.48
C VAL A 76 3.93 -1.99 2.14
N SER A 77 4.46 -2.79 1.21
CA SER A 77 3.84 -3.08 -0.08
C SER A 77 4.35 -4.38 -0.70
N LEU A 78 3.49 -5.02 -1.50
CA LEU A 78 3.83 -6.16 -2.37
C LEU A 78 5.02 -5.87 -3.29
N ARG A 79 5.11 -4.64 -3.80
CA ARG A 79 6.21 -4.22 -4.69
C ARG A 79 7.53 -4.08 -3.92
N GLY A 80 7.48 -3.63 -2.67
CA GLY A 80 8.63 -3.60 -1.77
C GLY A 80 9.19 -5.00 -1.52
N ALA A 81 8.30 -5.95 -1.16
CA ALA A 81 8.67 -7.35 -1.00
C ALA A 81 9.25 -7.95 -2.29
N GLY A 82 8.64 -7.65 -3.44
CA GLY A 82 9.14 -8.08 -4.75
C GLY A 82 10.54 -7.55 -5.04
N LYS A 83 10.80 -6.26 -4.76
CA LYS A 83 12.12 -5.65 -4.96
C LYS A 83 13.20 -6.32 -4.10
N TYR A 84 12.87 -6.68 -2.86
CA TYR A 84 13.80 -7.38 -1.95
C TYR A 84 14.21 -8.76 -2.48
N LEU A 85 13.25 -9.53 -3.01
CA LEU A 85 13.49 -10.86 -3.57
C LEU A 85 13.91 -10.85 -5.05
N GLY A 86 13.98 -9.69 -5.70
CA GLY A 86 14.27 -9.57 -7.13
C GLY A 86 13.15 -10.09 -8.04
N ILE A 87 11.89 -10.13 -7.57
CA ILE A 87 10.73 -10.61 -8.31
C ILE A 87 9.71 -9.50 -8.57
N SER A 88 8.81 -9.73 -9.54
CA SER A 88 7.75 -8.76 -9.82
C SER A 88 6.76 -8.69 -8.65
N GLY A 89 6.29 -7.48 -8.32
CA GLY A 89 5.24 -7.32 -7.31
C GLY A 89 3.92 -8.03 -7.65
N ASN A 90 3.66 -8.28 -8.94
CA ASN A 90 2.53 -9.09 -9.39
C ASN A 90 2.70 -10.56 -9.03
N THR A 91 3.92 -11.09 -9.14
CA THR A 91 4.24 -12.45 -8.66
C THR A 91 3.93 -12.55 -7.17
N VAL A 92 4.40 -11.60 -6.35
CA VAL A 92 4.08 -11.60 -4.91
C VAL A 92 2.55 -11.62 -4.70
N ARG A 93 1.79 -10.78 -5.41
CA ARG A 93 0.32 -10.76 -5.32
C ARG A 93 -0.32 -12.10 -5.67
N LEU A 94 0.13 -12.76 -6.75
CA LEU A 94 -0.41 -14.05 -7.18
C LEU A 94 -0.22 -15.12 -6.11
N TYR A 95 0.96 -15.17 -5.48
CA TYR A 95 1.26 -16.16 -4.45
C TYR A 95 0.60 -15.82 -3.11
N VAL A 96 0.42 -14.54 -2.79
CA VAL A 96 -0.43 -14.09 -1.67
C VAL A 96 -1.88 -14.56 -1.86
N ASN A 97 -2.47 -14.33 -3.03
CA ASN A 97 -3.87 -14.67 -3.29
C ASN A 97 -4.10 -16.19 -3.37
N SER A 98 -3.12 -16.94 -3.89
CA SER A 98 -3.21 -18.40 -4.00
C SER A 98 -2.82 -19.13 -2.73
N GLY A 99 -2.16 -18.47 -1.77
CA GLY A 99 -1.65 -19.08 -0.55
C GLY A 99 -0.53 -20.11 -0.76
N LYS A 100 -0.05 -20.28 -2.00
CA LYS A 100 0.98 -21.25 -2.38
C LYS A 100 2.38 -20.76 -1.99
N VAL A 101 3.29 -21.71 -1.80
CA VAL A 101 4.71 -21.42 -1.58
C VAL A 101 5.36 -21.14 -2.94
N TYR A 102 6.10 -20.04 -3.01
CA TYR A 102 6.91 -19.68 -4.17
C TYR A 102 8.25 -20.42 -4.11
N LYS A 103 8.57 -21.15 -5.20
CA LYS A 103 9.82 -21.93 -5.35
C LYS A 103 10.09 -22.89 -4.18
N ASP A 104 9.04 -23.40 -3.53
CA ASP A 104 9.16 -24.28 -2.36
C ASP A 104 10.05 -23.72 -1.24
N ARG A 105 10.21 -22.39 -1.20
CA ARG A 105 11.10 -21.69 -0.26
C ARG A 105 10.41 -20.52 0.40
N TYR A 106 9.68 -19.71 -0.35
CA TYR A 106 9.13 -18.45 0.17
C TYR A 106 7.62 -18.51 0.27
N LYS A 107 7.08 -18.11 1.42
CA LYS A 107 5.65 -17.93 1.63
C LYS A 107 5.35 -16.45 1.84
N PHE A 108 4.23 -15.99 1.28
CA PHE A 108 3.78 -14.60 1.41
C PHE A 108 2.43 -14.55 2.10
N THR A 109 2.26 -13.64 3.04
CA THR A 109 0.95 -13.37 3.65
C THR A 109 0.70 -11.87 3.71
N VAL A 110 -0.58 -11.48 3.66
CA VAL A 110 -0.96 -10.09 3.95
C VAL A 110 -0.92 -9.91 5.46
N GLY A 111 -0.25 -8.86 5.91
CA GLY A 111 -0.33 -8.41 7.29
C GLY A 111 -1.59 -7.58 7.48
N SER A 112 -2.46 -8.00 8.41
CA SER A 112 -3.60 -7.20 8.83
C SER A 112 -3.12 -6.11 9.79
N ALA A 113 -2.88 -4.90 9.30
CA ALA A 113 -2.83 -3.74 10.17
C ALA A 113 -4.28 -3.38 10.51
N ASN A 114 -4.85 -4.04 11.53
CA ASN A 114 -6.02 -3.68 12.36
C ASN A 114 -6.69 -4.96 12.91
N GLN A 115 -6.28 -5.38 14.10
CA GLN A 115 -7.21 -5.82 15.13
C GLN A 115 -6.91 -4.95 16.35
N GLU A 116 -7.82 -4.01 16.62
CA GLU A 116 -8.11 -3.21 17.82
C GLU A 116 -8.41 -1.74 17.48
#